data_AF-A0A9D7XFQ8-F1
#
_entry.id   AF-A0A9D7XFQ8-F1
#
_cell.length_a   1.000
_cell.length_b   1.000
_cell.length_c   1.000
_cell.angle_alpha   90.00
_cell.angle_beta   90.00
_cell.angle_gamma   90.00
#
_symmetry.space_group_name_H-M   'P 1'
#
loop_
_entity.id
_entity.type
_entity.pdbx_description
1 polymer ?
#
loop_
_entity_poly.entity_id
_entity_poly.type
_entity_poly.pdbx_seq_one_letter_code
_entity_poly.pdbx_strand_id
1 'polypeptide(L)'
;LVNIYVNEENSKLKLKQSDTNAKALKFLITNNNPKDYGEYSKVINNFNYFKQNINQDNFQTILNGLNSLLFVEISLERGKDDPQRIFESLNSTGLELSQADLIRNYILMGLEPSEQVRVFESFWEIIESNAKDYSKEESRVSDFTRLFNF
;
A
#
# COMPACT_ATOMS: atom_id res chain seq x y z
N LEU A 1 10.19 -7.67 2.72
CA LEU A 1 10.59 -7.76 4.14
C LEU A 1 9.80 -8.90 4.77
N VAL A 2 10.46 -10.00 5.15
CA VAL A 2 9.83 -11.14 5.84
C VAL A 2 10.12 -10.99 7.33
N ASN A 3 9.06 -10.92 8.13
CA ASN A 3 9.16 -10.93 9.59
C ASN A 3 9.55 -12.35 10.05
N ILE A 4 10.75 -12.47 10.61
CA ILE A 4 11.43 -13.70 11.03
C ILE A 4 10.96 -14.26 12.39
N TYR A 5 9.97 -13.65 13.05
CA TYR A 5 9.58 -14.01 14.42
C TYR A 5 8.21 -14.69 14.57
N VAL A 6 7.61 -15.26 13.52
CA VAL A 6 6.31 -15.95 13.68
C VAL A 6 6.22 -17.15 12.71
N ASN A 7 5.88 -18.31 13.29
CA ASN A 7 5.81 -19.63 12.66
C ASN A 7 4.44 -19.99 12.05
N GLU A 8 3.44 -19.12 12.12
CA GLU A 8 2.10 -19.37 11.54
C GLU A 8 1.75 -18.32 10.48
N GLU A 9 1.43 -18.80 9.27
CA GLU A 9 1.28 -17.96 8.07
C GLU A 9 -0.07 -17.23 7.96
N ASN A 10 -1.09 -17.61 8.75
CA ASN A 10 -2.49 -17.25 8.48
C ASN A 10 -3.07 -16.10 9.31
N SER A 11 -2.31 -15.50 10.22
CA SER A 11 -2.83 -14.44 11.13
C SER A 11 -2.04 -13.12 11.07
N LYS A 12 -1.14 -12.97 10.09
CA LYS A 12 -0.41 -11.71 9.88
C LYS A 12 -1.17 -10.80 8.92
N LEU A 13 -1.68 -9.69 9.43
CA LEU A 13 -1.78 -8.45 8.65
C LEU A 13 -0.36 -8.08 8.22
N LYS A 14 0.09 -8.65 7.10
CA LYS A 14 1.28 -8.17 6.39
C LYS A 14 0.87 -6.83 5.79
N LEU A 15 1.80 -5.89 5.66
CA LEU A 15 1.72 -4.87 4.63
C LEU A 15 1.66 -5.61 3.28
N LYS A 16 0.46 -6.07 2.90
CA LYS A 16 0.23 -6.80 1.66
C LYS A 16 0.32 -5.71 0.62
N GLN A 17 1.44 -5.70 -0.10
CA GLN A 17 1.48 -5.03 -1.39
C GLN A 17 0.25 -5.50 -2.17
N SER A 18 -0.41 -4.62 -2.92
CA SER A 18 -1.44 -5.08 -3.85
C SER A 18 -0.90 -6.25 -4.67
N ASP A 19 -1.73 -7.22 -5.01
CA ASP A 19 -1.27 -8.45 -5.68
C ASP A 19 -0.48 -8.12 -6.96
N THR A 20 -0.80 -7.00 -7.63
CA THR A 20 -0.04 -6.43 -8.75
C THR A 20 1.38 -5.97 -8.38
N ASN A 21 1.54 -5.24 -7.28
CA ASN A 21 2.85 -4.79 -6.81
C ASN A 21 3.73 -5.97 -6.37
N ALA A 22 3.13 -6.99 -5.74
CA ALA A 22 3.82 -8.20 -5.34
C ALA A 22 4.37 -8.99 -6.55
N LYS A 23 3.57 -9.10 -7.63
CA LYS A 23 4.01 -9.72 -8.91
C LYS A 23 5.20 -8.95 -9.52
N ALA A 24 5.11 -7.63 -9.58
CA ALA A 24 6.18 -6.77 -10.10
C ALA A 24 7.47 -6.88 -9.29
N LEU A 25 7.37 -6.87 -7.96
CA LEU A 25 8.53 -7.05 -7.10
C LEU A 25 9.16 -8.43 -7.29
N LYS A 26 8.35 -9.50 -7.32
CA LYS A 26 8.82 -10.88 -7.54
C LYS A 26 9.56 -11.00 -8.88
N PHE A 27 9.02 -10.37 -9.91
CA PHE A 27 9.65 -10.34 -11.23
C PHE A 27 11.05 -9.71 -11.19
N LEU A 28 11.20 -8.57 -10.51
CA LEU A 28 12.49 -7.86 -10.39
C LEU A 28 13.53 -8.64 -9.58
N ILE A 29 13.16 -9.19 -8.43
CA ILE A 29 14.12 -9.94 -7.57
C ILE A 29 14.60 -11.25 -8.22
N THR A 30 13.91 -11.72 -9.25
CA THR A 30 14.30 -12.91 -10.02
C THR A 30 15.25 -12.55 -11.17
N ASN A 31 15.83 -11.34 -11.17
CA ASN A 31 16.78 -10.83 -12.17
C ASN A 31 16.24 -10.77 -13.61
N ASN A 32 14.91 -10.67 -13.79
CA ASN A 32 14.35 -10.38 -15.10
C ASN A 32 14.64 -8.93 -15.50
N ASN A 33 14.67 -8.67 -16.80
CA ASN A 33 14.80 -7.30 -17.31
C ASN A 33 13.48 -6.54 -17.06
N PRO A 34 13.50 -5.38 -16.37
CA PRO A 34 12.28 -4.61 -16.08
C PRO A 34 11.46 -4.25 -17.31
N LYS A 35 12.08 -4.16 -18.49
CA LYS A 35 11.40 -3.90 -19.77
C LYS A 35 10.47 -5.03 -20.20
N ASP A 36 10.68 -6.23 -19.70
CA ASP A 36 9.95 -7.44 -20.10
C ASP A 36 8.73 -7.71 -19.21
N TYR A 37 8.43 -6.85 -18.23
CA TYR A 37 7.31 -7.04 -17.31
C TYR A 37 5.93 -6.94 -18.00
N GLY A 38 5.86 -6.34 -19.21
CA GLY A 38 4.67 -6.36 -20.08
C GLY A 38 3.48 -5.50 -19.64
N GLU A 39 3.41 -5.14 -18.36
CA GLU A 39 2.34 -4.33 -17.77
C GLU A 39 2.91 -3.05 -17.13
N TYR A 40 2.06 -2.03 -16.95
CA TYR A 40 2.47 -0.87 -16.17
C TYR A 40 2.59 -1.26 -14.68
N SER A 41 3.64 -0.76 -14.01
CA SER A 41 3.79 -0.92 -12.57
C SER A 41 4.61 0.22 -11.96
N LYS A 42 4.08 0.83 -10.91
CA LYS A 42 4.81 1.82 -10.11
C LYS A 42 6.09 1.23 -9.50
N VAL A 43 6.10 -0.07 -9.17
CA VAL A 43 7.29 -0.77 -8.65
C VAL A 43 8.38 -0.83 -9.72
N ILE A 44 8.02 -1.17 -10.96
CA ILE A 44 8.96 -1.18 -12.11
C ILE A 44 9.51 0.22 -12.39
N ASN A 45 8.64 1.23 -12.38
CA ASN A 45 9.03 2.62 -12.61
C ASN A 45 9.99 3.13 -11.53
N ASN A 46 9.67 2.88 -10.25
CA ASN A 46 10.53 3.26 -9.12
C ASN A 46 11.87 2.54 -9.19
N PHE A 47 11.89 1.25 -9.52
CA PHE A 47 13.13 0.51 -9.71
C PHE A 47 14.01 1.15 -10.80
N ASN A 48 13.44 1.45 -11.96
CA ASN A 48 14.19 2.08 -13.05
C ASN A 48 14.71 3.47 -12.66
N TYR A 49 13.90 4.26 -11.96
CA TYR A 49 14.31 5.57 -11.42
C TYR A 49 15.52 5.44 -10.49
N PHE A 50 15.46 4.57 -9.48
CA PHE A 50 16.58 4.38 -8.56
C PHE A 50 17.81 3.79 -9.26
N LYS A 51 17.63 2.83 -10.18
CA LYS A 51 18.73 2.25 -10.97
C LYS A 51 19.47 3.29 -11.80
N GLN A 52 18.78 4.33 -12.30
CA GLN A 52 19.40 5.40 -13.08
C GLN A 52 20.07 6.47 -12.22
N ASN A 53 19.59 6.70 -10.99
CA ASN A 53 20.04 7.79 -10.14
C ASN A 53 21.05 7.37 -9.06
N ILE A 54 21.09 6.10 -8.67
CA ILE A 54 22.05 5.59 -7.70
C ILE A 54 23.39 5.38 -8.40
N ASN A 55 24.43 6.01 -7.87
CA ASN A 55 25.81 5.95 -8.38
C ASN A 55 26.80 5.81 -7.20
N GLN A 56 28.09 5.69 -7.52
CA GLN A 56 29.12 5.46 -6.50
C GLN A 56 29.19 6.61 -5.46
N ASP A 57 28.91 7.85 -5.87
CA ASP A 57 29.01 9.03 -5.00
C ASP A 57 27.88 9.10 -3.97
N ASN A 58 26.67 8.63 -4.31
CA ASN A 58 25.51 8.70 -3.42
C ASN A 58 25.14 7.37 -2.75
N PHE A 59 25.70 6.25 -3.21
CA PHE A 59 25.36 4.91 -2.74
C PHE A 59 25.47 4.78 -1.22
N GLN A 60 26.59 5.22 -0.64
CA GLN A 60 26.82 5.09 0.80
C GLN A 60 25.83 5.91 1.62
N THR A 61 25.51 7.12 1.18
CA THR A 61 24.53 8.00 1.83
C THR A 61 23.14 7.37 1.82
N ILE A 62 22.72 6.83 0.67
CA ILE A 62 21.43 6.16 0.53
C ILE A 62 21.37 4.91 1.43
N LEU A 63 22.43 4.10 1.42
CA LEU A 63 22.53 2.90 2.26
C LEU A 63 22.43 3.24 3.76
N ASN A 64 23.13 4.29 4.21
CA ASN A 64 23.05 4.76 5.58
C ASN A 64 21.64 5.26 5.94
N GLY A 65 20.98 5.97 5.01
CA GLY A 65 19.58 6.39 5.17
C GLY A 65 18.63 5.21 5.33
N LEU A 66 18.78 4.17 4.49
CA LEU A 66 18.00 2.93 4.60
C LEU A 66 18.23 2.20 5.92
N ASN A 67 19.48 2.16 6.40
CA ASN A 67 19.82 1.55 7.68
C ASN A 67 19.31 2.34 8.89
N SER A 68 18.96 3.61 8.70
CA SER A 68 18.41 4.48 9.75
C SER A 68 16.89 4.39 9.86
N LEU A 69 16.23 3.56 9.05
CA LEU A 69 14.79 3.35 9.12
C LEU A 69 14.39 2.64 10.42
N LEU A 70 13.48 3.27 11.17
CA LEU A 70 12.91 2.71 12.39
C LEU A 70 11.51 2.14 12.10
N PHE A 71 11.29 0.92 12.57
CA PHE A 71 9.97 0.31 12.55
C PHE A 71 9.30 0.51 13.90
N VAL A 72 8.11 1.10 13.89
CA VAL A 72 7.26 1.26 15.07
C VAL A 72 6.03 0.38 14.86
N GLU A 73 5.78 -0.53 15.80
CA GLU A 73 4.56 -1.32 15.84
C GLU A 73 3.60 -0.72 16.87
N ILE A 74 2.36 -0.48 16.47
CA ILE A 74 1.30 0.04 17.32
C ILE A 74 0.20 -1.00 17.37
N SER A 75 -0.06 -1.55 18.55
CA SER A 75 -1.18 -2.46 18.80
C SER A 75 -2.38 -1.65 19.26
N LEU A 76 -3.55 -1.94 18.69
CA LEU A 76 -4.80 -1.26 19.01
C LEU A 76 -5.74 -2.19 19.77
N GLU A 77 -6.38 -1.66 20.81
CA GLU A 77 -7.43 -2.35 21.54
C GLU A 77 -8.80 -2.08 20.90
N ARG A 78 -9.42 -3.14 20.37
CA ARG A 78 -10.74 -3.05 19.73
C ARG A 78 -11.78 -2.47 20.70
N GLY A 79 -12.52 -1.47 20.22
CA GLY A 79 -13.58 -0.82 20.99
C GLY A 79 -13.11 0.20 22.02
N LYS A 80 -11.79 0.37 22.21
CA LYS A 80 -11.22 1.46 23.03
C LYS A 80 -10.45 2.47 22.19
N ASP A 81 -9.59 1.96 21.31
CA ASP A 81 -8.80 2.80 20.42
C ASP A 81 -9.57 3.11 19.14
N ASP A 82 -9.37 4.32 18.62
CA ASP A 82 -9.85 4.75 17.31
C ASP A 82 -8.67 4.66 16.31
N PRO A 83 -8.61 3.62 15.47
CA PRO A 83 -7.51 3.44 14.52
C PRO A 83 -7.37 4.62 13.57
N GLN A 84 -8.49 5.18 13.10
CA GLN A 84 -8.52 6.26 12.13
C GLN A 84 -7.90 7.53 12.72
N ARG A 85 -8.30 7.90 13.93
CA ARG A 85 -7.73 9.05 14.64
C ARG A 85 -6.24 8.88 14.95
N ILE A 86 -5.82 7.65 15.28
CA ILE A 86 -4.41 7.34 15.51
C ILE A 86 -3.60 7.49 14.21
N PHE A 87 -4.08 6.94 13.09
CA PHE A 87 -3.44 7.10 11.78
C PHE A 87 -3.33 8.57 11.34
N GLU A 88 -4.40 9.35 11.52
CA GLU A 88 -4.39 10.80 11.24
C GLU A 88 -3.35 11.54 12.11
N SER A 89 -3.25 11.20 13.40
CA SER A 89 -2.27 11.80 14.30
C SER A 89 -0.81 11.46 13.94
N LEU A 90 -0.58 10.25 13.40
CA LEU A 90 0.75 9.81 12.96
C LEU A 90 1.17 10.46 11.63
N ASN A 91 0.22 10.74 10.74
CA ASN A 91 0.45 11.36 9.44
C ASN A 91 0.69 12.89 9.52
N SER A 92 1.61 13.34 10.39
CA SER A 92 1.91 14.77 10.54
C SER A 92 2.78 15.37 9.41
N THR A 93 3.33 14.56 8.48
CA THR A 93 4.29 14.98 7.44
C THR A 93 3.83 14.84 5.97
N GLY A 94 2.52 14.78 5.65
CA GLY A 94 2.06 15.51 4.45
C GLY A 94 1.44 14.79 3.23
N LEU A 95 0.62 13.75 3.39
CA LEU A 95 -0.42 13.42 2.39
C LEU A 95 -1.70 12.98 3.12
N GLU A 96 -2.80 13.71 2.91
CA GLU A 96 -4.10 13.37 3.48
C GLU A 96 -4.63 12.06 2.86
N LEU A 97 -5.31 11.25 3.66
CA LEU A 97 -6.07 10.11 3.15
C LEU A 97 -7.11 10.63 2.16
N SER A 98 -7.23 9.97 1.00
CA SER A 98 -8.30 10.34 0.07
C SER A 98 -9.66 9.99 0.65
N GLN A 99 -10.73 10.63 0.14
CA GLN A 99 -12.09 10.29 0.57
C GLN A 99 -12.42 8.81 0.34
N ALA A 100 -11.90 8.23 -0.75
CA ALA A 100 -11.99 6.80 -1.00
C ALA A 100 -11.28 5.98 0.09
N ASP A 101 -10.08 6.38 0.52
CA ASP A 101 -9.36 5.70 1.60
C ASP A 101 -10.11 5.77 2.93
N LEU A 102 -10.71 6.92 3.25
CA LEU A 102 -11.51 7.11 4.47
C LEU A 102 -12.73 6.17 4.48
N ILE A 103 -13.47 6.10 3.36
CA ILE A 103 -14.63 5.22 3.22
C ILE A 103 -14.21 3.74 3.32
N ARG A 104 -13.13 3.34 2.64
CA ARG A 104 -12.58 1.98 2.73
C ARG A 104 -12.25 1.62 4.18
N ASN A 105 -11.47 2.48 4.83
CA ASN A 105 -11.01 2.24 6.20
C ASN A 105 -12.21 2.10 7.14
N TYR A 106 -13.19 2.99 7.02
CA TYR A 106 -14.42 2.93 7.82
C TYR A 106 -15.16 1.60 7.65
N ILE A 107 -15.37 1.14 6.42
CA ILE A 107 -16.06 -0.13 6.13
C ILE A 107 -15.28 -1.32 6.71
N LEU A 108 -13.95 -1.34 6.58
CA LEU A 108 -13.13 -2.48 6.96
C LEU A 108 -12.86 -2.56 8.48
N MET A 109 -12.76 -1.43 9.19
CA MET A 109 -12.44 -1.40 10.62
C MET A 109 -13.46 -2.16 11.50
N GLY A 110 -14.73 -2.22 11.08
CA GLY A 110 -15.80 -2.91 11.81
C GLY A 110 -15.86 -4.43 11.60
N LEU A 111 -14.99 -4.99 10.76
CA LEU A 111 -15.09 -6.38 10.30
C LEU A 111 -14.01 -7.26 10.92
N GLU A 112 -14.34 -8.54 11.12
CA GLU A 112 -13.34 -9.57 11.47
C GLU A 112 -12.35 -9.81 10.32
N PRO A 113 -11.13 -10.30 10.57
CA PRO A 113 -10.09 -10.41 9.54
C PRO A 113 -10.52 -11.17 8.27
N SER A 114 -11.27 -12.26 8.41
CA SER A 114 -11.79 -13.02 7.26
C SER A 114 -12.81 -12.22 6.45
N GLU A 115 -13.61 -11.40 7.13
CA GLU A 115 -14.63 -10.56 6.54
C GLU A 115 -14.00 -9.33 5.87
N GLN A 116 -12.93 -8.78 6.43
CA GLN A 116 -12.15 -7.71 5.80
C GLN A 116 -11.62 -8.15 4.43
N VAL A 117 -11.03 -9.35 4.35
CA VAL A 117 -10.53 -9.91 3.09
C VAL A 117 -11.69 -10.08 2.09
N ARG A 118 -12.78 -10.75 2.51
CA ARG A 118 -13.93 -10.97 1.63
C ARG A 118 -14.52 -9.65 1.12
N VAL A 119 -14.74 -8.68 2.01
CA VAL A 119 -15.37 -7.40 1.64
C VAL A 119 -14.46 -6.58 0.73
N PHE A 120 -13.14 -6.62 0.98
CA PHE A 120 -12.18 -5.96 0.12
C PHE A 120 -12.19 -6.55 -1.30
N GLU A 121 -12.00 -7.87 -1.43
CA GLU A 121 -11.87 -8.54 -2.73
C GLU A 121 -13.20 -8.60 -3.50
N SER A 122 -14.33 -8.83 -2.80
CA SER A 122 -15.63 -9.02 -3.45
C SER A 122 -16.35 -7.72 -3.80
N PHE A 123 -15.99 -6.60 -3.17
CA PHE A 123 -16.71 -5.33 -3.35
C PHE A 123 -15.76 -4.15 -3.57
N TRP A 124 -14.85 -3.89 -2.62
CA TRP A 124 -14.03 -2.68 -2.69
C TRP A 124 -13.12 -2.64 -3.93
N GLU A 125 -12.45 -3.75 -4.24
CA GLU A 125 -11.59 -3.88 -5.40
C GLU A 125 -12.36 -3.64 -6.72
N ILE A 126 -13.59 -4.14 -6.79
CA ILE A 126 -14.48 -3.93 -7.96
C ILE A 126 -14.84 -2.44 -8.09
N ILE A 127 -15.16 -1.78 -6.97
CA ILE A 127 -15.46 -0.33 -6.95
C ILE A 127 -14.25 0.47 -7.44
N GLU A 128 -13.07 0.20 -6.91
CA GLU A 128 -11.83 0.88 -7.33
C GLU A 128 -11.52 0.64 -8.81
N SER A 129 -11.69 -0.59 -9.29
CA SER A 129 -11.45 -0.97 -10.68
C SER A 129 -12.40 -0.25 -11.65
N ASN A 130 -13.69 -0.18 -11.31
CA ASN A 130 -14.70 0.49 -12.14
C ASN A 130 -14.53 2.02 -12.15
N ALA A 131 -13.96 2.59 -11.08
CA ALA A 131 -13.69 4.01 -10.98
C ALA A 131 -12.26 4.39 -11.40
N LYS A 132 -11.47 3.46 -11.93
CA LYS A 132 -10.08 3.75 -12.33
C LYS A 132 -10.04 4.43 -13.69
N ASP A 133 -9.38 5.59 -13.77
CA ASP A 133 -8.98 6.17 -15.04
C ASP A 133 -7.74 5.41 -15.54
N TYR A 134 -7.93 4.46 -16.44
CA TYR A 134 -6.85 3.63 -16.98
C TYR A 134 -5.82 4.44 -17.78
N SER A 135 -6.15 5.64 -18.25
CA SER A 135 -5.20 6.50 -18.96
C SER A 135 -4.22 7.21 -18.03
N LYS A 136 -4.62 7.45 -16.77
CA LYS A 136 -3.84 8.16 -15.74
C LYS A 136 -3.42 7.29 -14.57
N GLU A 137 -3.96 6.08 -14.48
CA GLU A 137 -3.89 5.19 -13.33
C GLU A 137 -4.33 5.81 -11.99
N GLU A 138 -5.30 6.71 -12.07
CA GLU A 138 -5.85 7.39 -10.90
C GLU A 138 -7.21 6.79 -10.54
N SER A 139 -7.40 6.53 -9.25
CA SER A 139 -8.72 6.17 -8.73
C SER A 139 -9.60 7.41 -8.70
N ARG A 140 -10.76 7.34 -9.38
CA ARG A 140 -11.78 8.39 -9.38
C ARG A 140 -12.86 8.14 -8.32
N VAL A 141 -12.68 7.16 -7.43
CA VAL A 141 -13.64 6.87 -6.35
C VAL A 141 -13.92 8.12 -5.51
N SER A 142 -12.86 8.88 -5.17
CA SER A 142 -13.00 10.13 -4.43
C SER A 142 -13.80 11.21 -5.17
N ASP A 143 -13.75 11.22 -6.51
CA ASP A 143 -14.53 12.18 -7.30
C ASP A 143 -16.00 11.76 -7.38
N PHE A 144 -16.25 10.46 -7.50
CA PHE A 144 -17.60 9.90 -7.51
C PHE A 144 -18.31 10.18 -6.18
N THR A 145 -17.66 9.94 -5.04
CA THR A 145 -18.30 10.11 -3.72
C THR A 145 -18.62 11.57 -3.39
N ARG A 146 -17.82 12.53 -3.88
CA ARG A 146 -18.11 13.97 -3.75
C ARG A 146 -19.41 14.40 -4.45
N LEU A 147 -19.85 13.68 -5.48
CA LEU A 147 -21.10 13.98 -6.20
C LEU A 147 -22.35 13.59 -5.40
N PHE A 148 -22.21 12.77 -4.34
CA PHE A 148 -23.31 12.26 -3.53
C PHE A 148 -23.34 12.84 -2.09
N ASN A 149 -22.55 13.88 -1.81
CA ASN A 149 -22.65 14.57 -0.53
C ASN A 149 -24.01 15.29 -0.43
N PHE A 150 -24.87 14.84 0.49
CA PHE A 150 -26.02 15.57 1.02
C PHE A 150 -25.57 16.63 2.04
#